data_AF-A0A1L7AGU6-F1
#
_entry.id   AF-A0A1L7AGU6-F1
#
_cell.length_a   1.000
_cell.length_b   1.000
_cell.length_c   1.000
_cell.angle_alpha   90.00
_cell.angle_beta   90.00
_cell.angle_gamma   90.00
#
_symmetry.space_group_name_H-M   'P 1'
#
loop_
_entity.id
_entity.type
_entity.pdbx_description
1 polymer ?
#
loop_
_entity_poly.entity_id
_entity_poly.type
_entity_poly.pdbx_seq_one_letter_code
_entity_poly.pdbx_strand_id
1 'polypeptide(L)'
;MVADASELEGQTIQQLGALQDMAPMLRNVARGRQQVIFEHLRAPGSHVRAEDGFAWAWGCHGGDCARNGLFLGHEPKNGLLWMLLIRDGELDRQVPPRGSPWPAPLVKGVASVSAELAARMARGG
;
A
#
# COMPACT_ATOMS: atom_id res chain seq x y z
N MET A 1 19.07 0.99 -12.19
CA MET A 1 18.01 1.44 -13.10
C MET A 1 16.88 1.93 -12.21
N VAL A 2 16.51 3.20 -12.27
CA VAL A 2 15.36 3.69 -11.47
C VAL A 2 14.13 3.14 -12.17
N ALA A 3 13.41 2.23 -11.53
CA ALA A 3 12.19 1.67 -12.10
C ALA A 3 11.19 2.80 -12.34
N ASP A 4 10.47 2.79 -13.46
CA ASP A 4 9.31 3.68 -13.64
C ASP A 4 8.09 3.00 -12.99
N ALA A 5 7.21 3.78 -12.36
CA ALA A 5 5.96 3.25 -11.80
C ALA A 5 5.14 2.51 -12.87
N SER A 6 5.19 2.97 -14.12
CA SER A 6 4.53 2.32 -15.25
C SER A 6 5.00 0.89 -15.50
N GLU A 7 6.26 0.55 -15.21
CA GLU A 7 6.82 -0.80 -15.34
C GLU A 7 6.25 -1.77 -14.29
N LEU A 8 5.67 -1.24 -13.22
CA LEU A 8 5.04 -2.01 -12.16
C LEU A 8 3.57 -2.31 -12.46
N GLU A 9 2.95 -1.61 -13.42
CA GLU A 9 1.53 -1.77 -13.72
C GLU A 9 1.18 -3.21 -14.15
N GLY A 10 0.04 -3.71 -13.66
CA GLY A 10 -0.42 -5.07 -13.94
C GLY A 10 0.28 -6.17 -13.13
N GLN A 11 1.36 -5.87 -12.40
CA GLN A 11 1.96 -6.83 -11.47
C GLN A 11 1.06 -7.09 -10.27
N THR A 12 1.38 -8.10 -9.46
CA THR A 12 0.68 -8.39 -8.20
C THR A 12 1.23 -7.55 -7.04
N ILE A 13 0.43 -7.37 -5.98
CA ILE A 13 0.94 -6.77 -4.73
C ILE A 13 2.11 -7.55 -4.14
N GLN A 14 2.15 -8.88 -4.32
CA GLN A 14 3.28 -9.71 -3.90
C GLN A 14 4.58 -9.28 -4.59
N GLN A 15 4.52 -9.08 -5.92
CA GLN A 15 5.68 -8.62 -6.71
C GLN A 15 6.09 -7.20 -6.32
N LEU A 16 5.13 -6.30 -6.09
CA LEU A 16 5.41 -4.95 -5.56
C LEU A 16 6.12 -5.01 -4.20
N GLY A 17 5.63 -5.84 -3.27
CA GLY A 17 6.23 -6.05 -1.95
C GLY A 17 7.60 -6.74 -1.99
N ALA A 18 7.91 -7.42 -3.09
CA ALA A 18 9.16 -8.15 -3.30
C ALA A 18 10.23 -7.35 -4.05
N LEU A 19 9.95 -6.09 -4.45
CA LEU A 19 10.98 -5.22 -5.02
C LEU A 19 12.17 -5.12 -4.07
N GLN A 20 13.37 -5.04 -4.67
CA GLN A 20 14.64 -5.11 -3.94
C GLN A 20 14.72 -4.10 -2.79
N ASP A 21 14.23 -2.88 -3.03
CA ASP A 21 14.24 -1.80 -2.03
C ASP A 21 13.00 -1.81 -1.13
N MET A 22 11.90 -2.44 -1.58
CA MET A 22 10.64 -2.51 -0.84
C MET A 22 10.70 -3.48 0.33
N ALA A 23 11.26 -4.67 0.13
CA ALA A 23 11.28 -5.70 1.17
C ALA A 23 12.02 -5.25 2.45
N PRO A 24 13.18 -4.56 2.40
CA PRO A 24 13.79 -3.93 3.57
C PRO A 24 12.91 -2.87 4.22
N MET A 25 12.28 -1.99 3.45
CA MET A 25 11.38 -0.96 3.98
C MET A 25 10.21 -1.57 4.73
N LEU A 26 9.55 -2.58 4.15
CA LEU A 26 8.44 -3.29 4.78
C LEU A 26 8.84 -3.92 6.12
N ARG A 27 10.01 -4.58 6.17
CA ARG A 27 10.53 -5.14 7.44
C ARG A 27 10.70 -4.08 8.52
N ASN A 28 11.17 -2.89 8.15
CA ASN A 28 11.37 -1.77 9.07
C ASN A 28 10.04 -1.17 9.56
N VAL A 29 9.07 -0.98 8.67
CA VAL A 29 7.80 -0.34 9.03
C VAL A 29 6.78 -1.27 9.68
N ALA A 30 6.95 -2.59 9.52
CA ALA A 30 6.08 -3.63 10.06
C ALA A 30 5.97 -3.60 11.60
N ARG A 31 7.03 -3.22 12.33
CA ARG A 31 7.06 -3.12 13.81
C ARG A 31 6.31 -4.26 14.52
N GLY A 32 6.72 -5.51 14.29
CA GLY A 32 6.12 -6.72 14.87
C GLY A 32 4.96 -7.33 14.08
N ARG A 33 4.50 -6.69 13.00
CA ARG A 33 3.37 -7.17 12.16
C ARG A 33 3.83 -7.89 10.90
N GLN A 34 5.08 -8.35 10.86
CA GLN A 34 5.69 -8.93 9.65
C GLN A 34 4.86 -10.10 9.12
N GLN A 35 4.47 -11.02 9.99
CA GLN A 35 3.64 -12.17 9.60
C GLN A 35 2.33 -11.73 8.94
N VAL A 36 1.59 -10.82 9.58
CA VAL A 36 0.31 -10.32 9.07
C VAL A 36 0.48 -9.65 7.70
N ILE A 37 1.52 -8.82 7.54
CA ILE A 37 1.82 -8.17 6.24
C ILE A 37 2.11 -9.24 5.18
N PHE A 38 2.93 -10.25 5.49
CA PHE A 38 3.25 -11.33 4.55
C PHE A 38 2.03 -12.18 4.18
N GLU A 39 1.09 -12.39 5.09
CA GLU A 39 -0.18 -13.07 4.80
C GLU A 39 -1.02 -12.27 3.81
N HIS A 40 -1.08 -10.95 3.95
CA HIS A 40 -1.80 -10.09 3.01
C HIS A 40 -1.09 -9.98 1.65
N LEU A 41 0.24 -9.98 1.62
CA LEU A 41 1.02 -10.00 0.38
C LEU A 41 0.76 -11.25 -0.47
N ARG A 42 0.44 -12.38 0.16
CA ARG A 42 0.12 -13.65 -0.52
C ARG A 42 -1.38 -13.84 -0.77
N ALA A 43 -2.22 -13.02 -0.16
CA ALA A 43 -3.66 -13.11 -0.34
C ALA A 43 -4.06 -12.62 -1.76
N PRO A 44 -5.24 -13.03 -2.27
CA PRO A 44 -5.83 -12.39 -3.42
C PRO A 44 -5.90 -10.86 -3.22
N GLY A 45 -5.67 -10.13 -4.31
CA GLY A 45 -5.52 -8.69 -4.25
C GLY A 45 -5.73 -8.05 -5.62
N SER A 46 -5.68 -6.72 -5.65
CA SER A 46 -5.67 -6.00 -6.90
C SER A 46 -4.33 -6.20 -7.63
N HIS A 47 -4.37 -6.09 -8.95
CA HIS A 47 -3.15 -5.80 -9.69
C HIS A 47 -2.67 -4.37 -9.37
N VAL A 48 -1.39 -4.14 -9.57
CA VAL A 48 -0.75 -2.85 -9.42
C VAL A 48 -1.31 -1.89 -10.47
N ARG A 49 -1.67 -0.70 -10.02
CA ARG A 49 -1.99 0.45 -10.86
C ARG A 49 -0.85 1.45 -10.78
N ALA A 50 -0.61 2.18 -11.87
CA ALA A 50 0.38 3.24 -11.93
C ALA A 50 -0.26 4.53 -12.45
N GLU A 51 0.04 5.66 -11.80
CA GLU A 51 -0.44 6.99 -12.19
C GLU A 51 0.49 8.05 -11.59
N ASP A 52 0.86 9.06 -12.38
CA ASP A 52 1.69 10.20 -11.97
C ASP A 52 2.98 9.84 -11.23
N GLY A 53 3.64 8.74 -11.62
CA GLY A 53 4.90 8.28 -11.01
C GLY A 53 4.73 7.47 -9.71
N PHE A 54 3.49 7.16 -9.32
CA PHE A 54 3.18 6.31 -8.18
C PHE A 54 2.59 4.98 -8.64
N ALA A 55 2.95 3.90 -7.96
CA ALA A 55 2.39 2.57 -8.15
C ALA A 55 1.70 2.09 -6.86
N TRP A 56 0.56 1.43 -6.96
CA TRP A 56 -0.13 0.90 -5.78
C TRP A 56 -0.96 -0.36 -6.03
N ALA A 57 -1.19 -1.13 -4.97
CA ALA A 57 -2.07 -2.29 -4.96
C ALA A 57 -2.65 -2.59 -3.57
N TRP A 58 -3.70 -3.42 -3.55
CA TRP A 58 -4.33 -3.95 -2.35
C TRP A 58 -4.15 -5.47 -2.25
N GLY A 59 -3.88 -5.98 -1.04
CA GLY A 59 -3.98 -7.40 -0.69
C GLY A 59 -5.07 -7.58 0.35
N CYS A 60 -5.97 -8.55 0.15
CA CYS A 60 -7.25 -8.62 0.87
C CYS A 60 -7.42 -9.98 1.53
N HIS A 61 -6.91 -10.10 2.75
CA HIS A 61 -6.98 -11.36 3.48
C HIS A 61 -8.43 -11.67 3.85
N GLY A 62 -8.95 -12.83 3.43
CA GLY A 62 -10.37 -13.18 3.62
C GLY A 62 -11.34 -12.48 2.67
N GLY A 63 -10.85 -11.77 1.63
CA GLY A 63 -11.66 -11.25 0.52
C GLY A 63 -12.26 -9.85 0.72
N ASP A 64 -12.18 -9.27 1.92
CA ASP A 64 -12.67 -7.93 2.22
C ASP A 64 -11.50 -7.00 2.60
N CYS A 65 -11.05 -6.21 1.63
CA CYS A 65 -9.92 -5.29 1.80
C CYS A 65 -10.24 -4.16 2.80
N ALA A 66 -11.52 -3.79 2.98
CA ALA A 66 -11.91 -2.73 3.91
C ALA A 66 -11.91 -3.23 5.36
N ARG A 67 -12.05 -4.54 5.57
CA ARG A 67 -11.99 -5.17 6.89
C ARG A 67 -10.61 -5.72 7.24
N ASN A 68 -9.93 -6.38 6.30
CA ASN A 68 -8.62 -7.01 6.48
C ASN A 68 -7.77 -6.81 5.22
N GLY A 69 -7.19 -5.62 5.10
CA GLY A 69 -6.51 -5.16 3.90
C GLY A 69 -5.10 -4.64 4.15
N LEU A 70 -4.23 -4.86 3.16
CA LEU A 70 -2.94 -4.20 3.04
C LEU A 70 -2.94 -3.34 1.78
N PHE A 71 -2.82 -2.04 1.95
CA PHE A 71 -2.50 -1.12 0.85
C PHE A 71 -0.99 -0.91 0.81
N LEU A 72 -0.39 -1.02 -0.38
CA LEU A 72 0.97 -0.58 -0.64
C LEU A 72 0.96 0.46 -1.76
N GLY A 73 1.60 1.60 -1.50
CA GLY A 73 1.92 2.63 -2.48
C GLY A 73 3.43 2.85 -2.53
N HIS A 74 3.96 3.06 -3.73
CA HIS A 74 5.38 3.22 -3.97
C HIS A 74 5.65 4.35 -4.96
N GLU A 75 6.64 5.18 -4.70
CA GLU A 75 7.22 6.10 -5.69
C GLU A 75 8.66 5.62 -5.98
N PRO A 76 8.87 4.95 -7.13
CA PRO A 76 10.19 4.39 -7.45
C PRO A 76 11.30 5.43 -7.56
N LYS A 77 10.97 6.66 -8.01
CA LYS A 77 11.94 7.73 -8.26
C LYS A 77 12.81 8.06 -7.04
N ASN A 78 12.19 8.15 -5.86
CA ASN A 78 12.88 8.44 -4.61
C ASN A 78 12.83 7.27 -3.62
N GLY A 79 12.29 6.12 -4.04
CA GLY A 79 12.16 4.95 -3.19
C GLY A 79 11.20 5.13 -2.01
N LEU A 80 10.14 5.94 -2.16
CA LEU A 80 9.21 6.22 -1.06
C LEU A 80 8.12 5.15 -0.94
N LEU A 81 7.60 4.96 0.27
CA LEU A 81 6.61 3.95 0.63
C LEU A 81 5.43 4.57 1.38
N TRP A 82 4.22 4.21 0.96
CA TRP A 82 2.98 4.39 1.68
C TRP A 82 2.36 3.04 1.98
N MET A 83 1.84 2.85 3.19
CA MET A 83 1.24 1.60 3.61
C MET A 83 0.06 1.86 4.53
N LEU A 84 -1.04 1.13 4.30
CA LEU A 84 -2.13 0.98 5.25
C LEU A 84 -2.28 -0.49 5.59
N LEU A 85 -2.33 -0.83 6.87
CA LEU A 85 -2.77 -2.14 7.33
C LEU A 85 -4.08 -1.94 8.09
N ILE A 86 -5.12 -2.59 7.59
CA ILE A 86 -6.45 -2.61 8.18
C ILE A 86 -6.67 -3.98 8.81
N ARG A 87 -7.15 -4.00 10.05
CA ARG A 87 -7.48 -5.21 10.79
C ARG A 87 -8.82 -5.02 11.47
N ASP A 88 -9.73 -5.96 11.25
CA ASP A 88 -11.07 -5.93 11.83
C ASP A 88 -11.81 -4.62 11.55
N GLY A 89 -11.56 -4.00 10.38
CA GLY A 89 -12.15 -2.73 9.96
C GLY A 89 -11.42 -1.48 10.48
N GLU A 90 -10.41 -1.65 11.33
CA GLU A 90 -9.68 -0.55 11.96
C GLU A 90 -8.28 -0.35 11.34
N LEU A 91 -7.84 0.90 11.26
CA LEU A 91 -6.49 1.22 10.79
C LEU A 91 -5.45 0.86 11.86
N ASP A 92 -4.90 -0.34 11.78
CA ASP A 92 -3.86 -0.84 12.68
C ASP A 92 -2.49 -0.21 12.40
N ARG A 93 -2.17 0.08 11.13
CA ARG A 93 -0.89 0.70 10.76
C ARG A 93 -1.02 1.66 9.60
N GLN A 94 -0.29 2.77 9.69
CA GLN A 94 -0.13 3.76 8.64
C GLN A 94 1.35 4.10 8.44
N VAL A 95 1.76 4.20 7.18
CA VAL A 95 3.04 4.77 6.73
C VAL A 95 2.73 5.68 5.55
N PRO A 96 3.25 6.91 5.52
CA PRO A 96 3.91 7.62 6.62
C PRO A 96 2.95 7.87 7.81
N PRO A 97 3.46 8.24 9.01
CA PRO A 97 2.63 8.46 10.19
C PRO A 97 1.56 9.54 10.01
N ARG A 98 0.61 9.58 10.95
CA ARG A 98 -0.48 10.56 11.00
C ARG A 98 -0.03 12.01 10.79
N GLY A 99 -0.78 12.79 10.03
CA GLY A 99 -0.47 14.17 9.66
C GLY A 99 0.51 14.33 8.48
N SER A 100 1.03 13.24 7.92
CA SER A 100 1.93 13.31 6.77
C SER A 100 1.14 13.46 5.45
N PRO A 101 1.65 14.18 4.45
CA PRO A 101 0.95 14.37 3.18
C PRO A 101 0.83 13.05 2.41
N TRP A 102 -0.34 12.84 1.80
CA TRP A 102 -0.60 11.72 0.89
C TRP A 102 -0.71 12.23 -0.55
N PRO A 103 0.04 11.65 -1.51
CA PRO A 103 -0.11 11.95 -2.92
C PRO A 103 -1.53 11.65 -3.43
N ALA A 104 -2.06 12.52 -4.29
CA ALA A 104 -3.41 12.37 -4.84
C ALA A 104 -3.67 11.02 -5.54
N PRO A 105 -2.73 10.44 -6.33
CA PRO A 105 -2.91 9.12 -6.92
C PRO A 105 -3.12 8.01 -5.87
N LEU A 106 -2.38 8.07 -4.76
CA LEU A 106 -2.50 7.10 -3.69
C LEU A 106 -3.81 7.27 -2.90
N VAL A 107 -4.26 8.51 -2.69
CA VAL A 107 -5.59 8.77 -2.11
C VAL A 107 -6.70 8.16 -2.98
N LYS A 108 -6.61 8.30 -4.31
CA LYS A 108 -7.52 7.67 -5.28
C LYS A 108 -7.44 6.14 -5.20
N GLY A 109 -6.23 5.58 -5.06
CA GLY A 109 -6.03 4.15 -4.83
C GLY A 109 -6.67 3.64 -3.53
N VAL A 110 -6.69 4.44 -2.48
CA VAL A 110 -7.41 4.10 -1.24
C VAL A 110 -8.92 4.17 -1.44
N ALA A 111 -9.40 5.14 -2.22
CA ALA A 111 -10.82 5.35 -2.48
C ALA A 111 -11.49 4.17 -3.22
N SER A 112 -10.71 3.32 -3.90
CA SER A 112 -11.24 2.10 -4.55
C SER A 112 -11.73 1.04 -3.56
N VAL A 113 -11.36 1.14 -2.29
CA VAL A 113 -11.77 0.23 -1.21
C VAL A 113 -12.60 0.95 -0.16
N SER A 114 -12.21 2.17 0.25
CA SER A 114 -12.95 2.94 1.26
C SER A 114 -12.85 4.44 1.00
N ALA A 115 -14.01 5.06 0.73
CA ALA A 115 -14.12 6.51 0.57
C ALA A 115 -13.81 7.26 1.87
N GLU A 116 -14.20 6.71 3.03
CA GLU A 116 -13.93 7.29 4.34
C GLU A 116 -12.41 7.33 4.61
N LEU A 117 -11.72 6.21 4.37
CA LEU A 117 -10.29 6.12 4.57
C LEU A 117 -9.53 7.04 3.62
N ALA A 118 -9.97 7.15 2.36
CA ALA A 118 -9.40 8.08 1.41
C ALA A 118 -9.56 9.54 1.86
N ALA A 119 -10.74 9.92 2.33
CA ALA A 119 -11.00 11.26 2.85
C ALA A 119 -10.11 11.57 4.08
N ARG A 120 -9.84 10.56 4.91
CA ARG A 120 -8.88 10.67 6.02
C ARG A 120 -7.45 10.89 5.50
N MET A 121 -6.98 10.12 4.52
CA MET A 121 -5.64 10.26 3.95
C MET A 121 -5.44 11.62 3.25
N ALA A 122 -6.47 12.12 2.56
CA ALA A 122 -6.47 13.44 1.94
C ALA A 122 -6.23 14.60 2.94
N ARG A 123 -6.56 14.39 4.22
CA ARG A 123 -6.35 15.34 5.32
C ARG A 123 -5.07 15.07 6.13
N GLY A 124 -4.19 14.18 5.66
CA GLY A 124 -2.94 13.82 6.31
C GLY A 124 -2.94 12.47 7.05
N GLY A 125 -4.04 11.71 7.00
CA GLY A 125 -4.20 10.45 7.73
C GLY A 125 -4.35 10.61 9.23
#